data_AF-A0A5J4LEF0-F1
#
_entry.id   AF-A0A5J4LEF0-F1
#
_cell.length_a   1.000
_cell.length_b   1.000
_cell.length_c   1.000
_cell.angle_alpha   90.00
_cell.angle_beta   90.00
_cell.angle_gamma   90.00
#
_symmetry.space_group_name_H-M   'P 1'
#
loop_
_entity.id
_entity.type
_entity.pdbx_description
1 polymer ?
#
loop_
_entity_poly.entity_id
_entity_poly.type
_entity_poly.pdbx_seq_one_letter_code
_entity_poly.pdbx_strand_id
1 'polypeptide(L)'
;MAGTDTPTRTDAEADTHTAPDTHSPTDADACSPTDAARPDGRRRAAATRPARPPRRPRGSSRAAGLCAAALALALPLAACSADGGGDGRAGGSRSPAAGPAPSPSATPTVDPAAYRRALTGALGPLDGALRAVDDAHDGGPLGKALDRAAARADTAADTLQSAAAPDAALAGNGRLVTALRALGQDLRSARGSGGRCATSPRVELRTARSPQSIKEAGRALAAVGYDVTLRLPRTERAEHRRLANGALVRDGSRVGLGRLTVRNGTAGDAVVTLTRGGRTAFSLYVRKGSEATVGNVNSGSYAVYFTTGEDWNGAKRSFTRGCSFEKFDDSATFRTVRVAGGTRYTVLTFTLNKVIGGNARTSTVPPDEFPS
;
A
#
# COMPACT_ATOMS: atom_id res chain seq x y z
N MET A 1 -20.44 68.43 25.89
CA MET A 1 -20.66 67.23 25.06
C MET A 1 -20.84 66.08 26.05
N ALA A 2 -22.01 65.80 26.65
CA ALA A 2 -23.29 65.34 26.07
C ALA A 2 -23.06 64.16 25.11
N GLY A 3 -23.61 62.95 25.26
CA GLY A 3 -24.49 62.26 26.21
C GLY A 3 -24.43 60.75 25.84
N THR A 4 -24.38 59.81 26.80
CA THR A 4 -25.50 58.90 27.18
C THR A 4 -26.15 58.13 26.02
N ASP A 5 -26.04 56.79 26.02
CA ASP A 5 -27.20 55.86 26.15
C ASP A 5 -26.84 54.40 25.79
N THR A 6 -26.82 53.54 26.82
CA THR A 6 -27.28 52.13 26.81
C THR A 6 -28.83 52.13 26.80
N PRO A 7 -29.62 51.02 26.86
CA PRO A 7 -29.37 49.58 26.67
C PRO A 7 -30.50 48.86 25.88
N THR A 8 -30.39 47.54 25.63
CA THR A 8 -31.53 46.64 25.91
C THR A 8 -31.08 45.19 26.08
N ARG A 9 -31.17 44.73 27.34
CA ARG A 9 -31.25 43.35 27.80
C ARG A 9 -32.72 43.13 28.14
N THR A 10 -33.31 42.04 27.67
CA THR A 10 -34.64 41.59 28.07
C THR A 10 -34.47 40.22 28.70
N ASP A 11 -34.69 40.17 30.01
CA ASP A 11 -34.90 38.96 30.80
C ASP A 11 -36.39 38.54 30.75
N ALA A 12 -36.67 37.35 31.32
CA ALA A 12 -37.95 36.86 31.87
C ALA A 12 -38.96 36.27 30.84
N GLU A 13 -39.72 35.20 31.10
CA GLU A 13 -39.80 34.15 32.13
C GLU A 13 -40.88 33.14 31.64
N ALA A 14 -40.92 31.95 32.26
CA ALA A 14 -42.01 30.96 32.41
C ALA A 14 -43.16 30.86 31.37
N ASP A 15 -43.46 29.65 30.88
CA ASP A 15 -44.34 28.73 31.62
C ASP A 15 -44.56 27.34 30.94
N THR A 16 -44.48 26.33 31.81
CA THR A 16 -45.20 25.04 31.88
C THR A 16 -46.01 24.48 30.69
N HIS A 17 -45.66 23.27 30.21
CA HIS A 17 -46.64 22.16 30.12
C HIS A 17 -46.00 20.77 29.91
N THR A 18 -46.22 19.90 30.91
CA THR A 18 -46.64 18.49 30.83
C THR A 18 -45.74 17.45 30.15
N ALA A 19 -45.12 16.63 31.01
CA ALA A 19 -44.74 15.23 30.75
C ALA A 19 -45.89 14.28 31.22
N PRO A 20 -45.73 12.95 31.28
CA PRO A 20 -45.56 11.99 30.18
C PRO A 20 -46.51 10.77 30.33
N ASP A 21 -46.77 10.00 29.27
CA ASP A 21 -47.34 8.63 29.38
C ASP A 21 -46.49 7.67 28.54
N THR A 22 -45.63 6.85 29.16
CA THR A 22 -45.87 5.47 29.66
C THR A 22 -46.31 4.47 28.57
N HIS A 23 -45.41 3.53 28.22
CA HIS A 23 -45.58 2.10 28.54
C HIS A 23 -44.60 1.18 27.76
N SER A 24 -43.70 0.57 28.54
CA SER A 24 -43.14 -0.79 28.44
C SER A 24 -42.48 -1.01 29.81
N PRO A 25 -42.42 -2.21 30.43
CA PRO A 25 -42.11 -3.49 29.78
C PRO A 25 -42.73 -4.77 30.44
N THR A 26 -42.39 -5.96 29.91
CA THR A 26 -42.15 -7.29 30.58
C THR A 26 -43.22 -7.90 31.52
N ASP A 27 -43.50 -9.20 31.62
CA ASP A 27 -42.70 -10.44 31.44
C ASP A 27 -43.63 -11.68 31.39
N ALA A 28 -43.06 -12.79 30.87
CA ALA A 28 -43.26 -14.23 31.19
C ALA A 28 -44.67 -14.81 31.48
N ASP A 29 -45.04 -15.91 30.80
CA ASP A 29 -44.82 -17.26 31.36
C ASP A 29 -45.13 -18.42 30.38
N ALA A 30 -44.56 -19.58 30.71
CA ALA A 30 -44.44 -20.80 29.92
C ALA A 30 -45.69 -21.71 29.84
N CYS A 31 -45.72 -22.60 28.83
CA CYS A 31 -46.00 -24.05 28.97
C CYS A 31 -45.95 -24.79 27.62
N SER A 32 -45.14 -25.84 27.53
CA SER A 32 -45.33 -26.97 26.59
C SER A 32 -46.47 -27.87 27.10
N PRO A 33 -47.08 -28.78 26.30
CA PRO A 33 -46.42 -30.08 26.09
C PRO A 33 -46.79 -30.87 24.80
N THR A 34 -46.05 -31.97 24.63
CA THR A 34 -46.47 -33.29 24.11
C THR A 34 -46.16 -33.68 22.66
N ASP A 35 -45.37 -34.75 22.65
CA ASP A 35 -44.85 -35.66 21.65
C ASP A 35 -45.94 -36.53 20.98
N ALA A 36 -45.86 -36.75 19.67
CA ALA A 36 -46.43 -37.92 19.00
C ALA A 36 -45.89 -38.13 17.56
N ALA A 37 -45.04 -39.15 17.43
CA ALA A 37 -45.05 -40.18 16.38
C ALA A 37 -44.90 -39.82 14.88
N ARG A 38 -43.75 -40.28 14.34
CA ARG A 38 -43.50 -40.75 12.96
C ARG A 38 -44.52 -41.83 12.50
N PRO A 39 -44.71 -42.14 11.19
CA PRO A 39 -43.62 -42.49 10.26
C PRO A 39 -43.77 -42.17 8.75
N ASP A 40 -42.63 -42.34 8.09
CA ASP A 40 -42.35 -42.79 6.72
C ASP A 40 -42.91 -42.12 5.45
N GLY A 41 -41.93 -41.82 4.59
CA GLY A 41 -42.06 -42.12 3.16
C GLY A 41 -42.12 -40.91 2.26
N ARG A 42 -40.98 -40.55 1.64
CA ARG A 42 -40.82 -40.65 0.17
C ARG A 42 -39.49 -40.05 -0.32
N ARG A 43 -38.72 -40.96 -0.93
CA ARG A 43 -38.01 -40.82 -2.21
C ARG A 43 -36.92 -39.75 -2.30
N ARG A 44 -35.68 -40.24 -2.12
CA ARG A 44 -34.46 -39.72 -2.75
C ARG A 44 -34.64 -39.66 -4.27
N ALA A 45 -34.54 -38.46 -4.84
CA ALA A 45 -34.25 -38.28 -6.26
C ALA A 45 -32.73 -38.18 -6.44
N ALA A 46 -32.19 -39.05 -7.28
CA ALA A 46 -30.78 -39.15 -7.60
C ALA A 46 -30.31 -37.90 -8.39
N ALA A 47 -29.25 -37.26 -7.91
CA ALA A 47 -28.56 -36.21 -8.64
C ALA A 47 -27.63 -36.84 -9.69
N THR A 48 -28.02 -36.72 -10.96
CA THR A 48 -27.19 -37.09 -12.11
C THR A 48 -26.01 -36.13 -12.22
N ARG A 49 -24.79 -36.64 -12.02
CA ARG A 49 -23.53 -35.93 -12.27
C ARG A 49 -23.32 -35.73 -13.78
N PRO A 50 -22.99 -34.52 -14.27
CA PRO A 50 -22.50 -34.37 -15.64
C PRO A 50 -21.05 -34.83 -15.78
N ALA A 51 -20.80 -35.55 -16.88
CA ALA A 51 -19.56 -36.21 -17.24
C ALA A 51 -18.42 -35.23 -17.56
N ARG A 52 -17.20 -35.63 -17.17
CA ARG A 52 -15.94 -34.92 -17.36
C ARG A 52 -15.38 -35.25 -18.76
N PRO A 53 -14.95 -34.27 -19.59
CA PRO A 53 -14.34 -34.59 -20.88
C PRO A 53 -12.90 -35.14 -20.72
N PRO A 54 -12.45 -36.00 -21.66
CA PRO A 54 -11.20 -36.76 -21.53
C PRO A 54 -9.95 -35.90 -21.76
N ARG A 55 -8.94 -36.13 -20.91
CA ARG A 55 -7.57 -35.62 -21.05
C ARG A 55 -6.85 -36.35 -22.18
N ARG A 56 -6.34 -35.61 -23.18
CA ARG A 56 -5.33 -36.11 -24.13
C ARG A 56 -3.92 -35.98 -23.52
N PRO A 57 -3.05 -37.01 -23.64
CA PRO A 57 -1.66 -36.94 -23.22
C PRO A 57 -0.69 -36.74 -24.38
N ARG A 58 0.56 -36.39 -24.01
CA ARG A 58 1.82 -36.37 -24.80
C ARG A 58 2.04 -35.07 -25.59
N GLY A 59 3.23 -34.47 -25.63
CA GLY A 59 4.55 -35.07 -25.45
C GLY A 59 5.56 -34.19 -24.72
N SER A 60 6.46 -34.88 -24.04
CA SER A 60 7.73 -34.44 -23.52
C SER A 60 8.74 -34.22 -24.65
N SER A 61 9.42 -33.07 -24.65
CA SER A 61 10.70 -32.88 -25.33
C SER A 61 11.68 -32.28 -24.33
N ARG A 62 12.71 -33.07 -24.02
CA ARG A 62 13.91 -32.63 -23.28
C ARG A 62 14.94 -32.03 -24.25
N ALA A 63 15.91 -31.34 -23.65
CA ALA A 63 17.23 -30.91 -24.17
C ALA A 63 17.20 -29.61 -25.00
N ALA A 64 18.18 -28.69 -24.93
CA ALA A 64 19.40 -28.51 -24.14
C ALA A 64 19.97 -27.09 -24.46
N GLY A 65 20.98 -26.63 -23.70
CA GLY A 65 21.81 -25.44 -24.00
C GLY A 65 21.63 -24.32 -22.97
N LEU A 66 22.37 -24.24 -21.84
CA LEU A 66 23.79 -23.92 -21.69
C LEU A 66 24.22 -22.71 -22.53
N CYS A 67 24.36 -21.55 -21.89
CA CYS A 67 25.50 -20.64 -22.03
C CYS A 67 25.47 -19.60 -20.89
N ALA A 68 26.31 -19.83 -19.89
CA ALA A 68 26.71 -18.84 -18.91
C ALA A 68 27.79 -17.96 -19.54
N ALA A 69 27.64 -16.63 -19.43
CA ALA A 69 28.73 -15.69 -19.66
C ALA A 69 28.91 -14.87 -18.39
N ALA A 70 29.81 -15.34 -17.54
CA ALA A 70 30.34 -14.59 -16.41
C ALA A 70 31.43 -13.64 -16.95
N LEU A 71 31.16 -12.33 -16.93
CA LEU A 71 32.19 -11.32 -17.14
C LEU A 71 32.70 -10.88 -15.77
N ALA A 72 33.82 -11.48 -15.36
CA ALA A 72 34.60 -11.04 -14.21
C ALA A 72 35.47 -9.85 -14.62
N LEU A 73 35.13 -8.65 -14.12
CA LEU A 73 36.01 -7.48 -14.19
C LEU A 73 36.81 -7.43 -12.88
N ALA A 74 38.05 -7.92 -12.95
CA ALA A 74 39.06 -7.75 -11.93
C ALA A 74 39.67 -6.35 -12.05
N LEU A 75 39.53 -5.53 -11.02
CA LEU A 75 40.23 -4.27 -10.84
C LEU A 75 41.48 -4.53 -9.97
N PRO A 76 42.69 -4.08 -10.37
CA PRO A 76 43.91 -4.32 -9.61
C PRO A 76 44.02 -3.43 -8.38
N LEU A 77 44.49 -4.03 -7.28
CA LEU A 77 44.99 -3.38 -6.07
C LEU A 77 46.24 -2.58 -6.40
N ALA A 78 46.18 -1.25 -6.25
CA ALA A 78 47.37 -0.40 -6.20
C ALA A 78 47.96 -0.48 -4.79
N ALA A 79 49.04 -1.25 -4.66
CA ALA A 79 49.96 -1.18 -3.53
C ALA A 79 50.91 0.00 -3.75
N CYS A 80 50.94 0.94 -2.81
CA CYS A 80 52.01 1.93 -2.72
C CYS A 80 52.88 1.56 -1.52
N SER A 81 54.11 1.16 -1.79
CA SER A 81 55.22 1.04 -0.83
C SER A 81 56.46 1.59 -1.51
N ALA A 82 57.15 2.50 -0.83
CA ALA A 82 58.54 2.97 -0.98
C ALA A 82 58.57 4.40 -0.39
N ASP A 83 59.17 4.64 0.77
CA ASP A 83 60.61 4.66 1.12
C ASP A 83 61.21 6.07 1.02
N GLY A 84 62.03 6.38 2.03
CA GLY A 84 62.84 7.59 2.15
C GLY A 84 62.58 8.28 3.49
N GLY A 85 63.53 8.50 4.37
CA GLY A 85 64.97 8.29 4.39
C GLY A 85 65.43 8.82 5.75
N GLY A 86 66.40 8.14 6.37
CA GLY A 86 66.87 8.48 7.70
C GLY A 86 67.73 9.74 7.74
N ASP A 87 67.82 10.34 8.92
CA ASP A 87 69.05 10.95 9.42
C ASP A 87 69.03 10.96 10.95
N GLY A 88 70.17 10.58 11.54
CA GLY A 88 70.27 10.15 12.93
C GLY A 88 70.62 11.22 13.95
N ARG A 89 70.69 10.78 15.20
CA ARG A 89 71.73 11.20 16.15
C ARG A 89 71.84 10.22 17.32
N ALA A 90 73.08 9.89 17.64
CA ALA A 90 73.50 9.04 18.73
C ALA A 90 73.34 9.71 20.11
N GLY A 91 73.27 8.88 21.15
CA GLY A 91 73.79 9.22 22.47
C GLY A 91 72.95 8.71 23.64
N GLY A 92 73.54 7.80 24.43
CA GLY A 92 73.27 7.74 25.86
C GLY A 92 72.70 6.44 26.39
N SER A 93 73.61 5.57 26.87
CA SER A 93 73.32 4.49 27.80
C SER A 93 72.52 4.96 29.03
N ARG A 94 71.53 4.17 29.43
CA ARG A 94 71.33 3.65 30.80
C ARG A 94 70.06 2.81 30.85
N SER A 95 70.22 1.51 31.08
CA SER A 95 69.18 0.69 31.70
C SER A 95 68.97 1.17 33.15
N PRO A 96 67.72 1.29 33.58
CA PRO A 96 67.34 0.92 34.92
C PRO A 96 66.35 -0.24 34.91
N ALA A 97 66.32 -0.93 36.04
CA ALA A 97 65.62 -2.16 36.31
C ALA A 97 64.12 -2.12 35.98
N ALA A 98 63.62 -3.30 35.62
CA ALA A 98 62.20 -3.62 35.54
C ALA A 98 61.53 -3.39 36.90
N GLY A 99 60.79 -2.28 37.02
CA GLY A 99 59.71 -2.14 37.99
C GLY A 99 58.43 -2.80 37.44
N PRO A 100 57.51 -3.26 38.30
CA PRO A 100 56.27 -3.88 37.84
C PRO A 100 55.48 -2.88 37.00
N ALA A 101 55.16 -3.27 35.76
CA ALA A 101 54.31 -2.48 34.88
C ALA A 101 52.93 -2.31 35.55
N PRO A 102 52.42 -1.07 35.71
CA PRO A 102 51.03 -0.90 36.11
C PRO A 102 50.16 -1.50 35.00
N SER A 103 49.38 -2.53 35.33
CA SER A 103 48.29 -3.01 34.46
C SER A 103 47.44 -1.80 34.06
N PRO A 104 47.27 -1.50 32.76
CA PRO A 104 46.25 -0.56 32.35
C PRO A 104 44.92 -1.28 32.54
N SER A 105 44.35 -1.19 33.74
CA SER A 105 42.91 -1.27 33.89
C SER A 105 42.36 -0.06 33.16
N ALA A 106 42.16 -0.18 31.84
CA ALA A 106 41.40 0.78 31.08
C ALA A 106 40.00 0.78 31.69
N THR A 107 39.75 1.71 32.62
CA THR A 107 38.40 2.08 33.00
C THR A 107 37.67 2.38 31.70
N PRO A 108 36.52 1.75 31.41
CA PRO A 108 35.81 2.06 30.20
C PRO A 108 35.57 3.57 30.18
N THR A 109 36.06 4.23 29.13
CA THR A 109 35.98 5.70 28.95
C THR A 109 34.52 6.20 28.96
N VAL A 110 33.55 5.28 28.85
CA VAL A 110 32.12 5.52 28.84
C VAL A 110 31.41 4.49 29.73
N ASP A 111 30.49 4.93 30.59
CA ASP A 111 29.63 4.05 31.40
C ASP A 111 28.75 3.14 30.52
N PRO A 112 28.95 1.80 30.54
CA PRO A 112 28.11 0.86 29.79
C PRO A 112 26.61 0.95 30.12
N ALA A 113 26.25 1.34 31.34
CA ALA A 113 24.86 1.51 31.74
C ALA A 113 24.24 2.78 31.13
N ALA A 114 25.03 3.84 30.94
CA ALA A 114 24.59 5.05 30.26
C ALA A 114 24.25 4.77 28.79
N TYR A 115 25.09 4.02 28.08
CA TYR A 115 24.80 3.64 26.69
C TYR A 115 23.56 2.73 26.58
N ARG A 116 23.38 1.77 27.52
CA ARG A 116 22.14 0.97 27.59
C ARG A 116 20.88 1.83 27.78
N ARG A 117 20.93 2.83 28.66
CA ARG A 117 19.81 3.78 28.84
C ARG A 117 19.53 4.57 27.57
N ALA A 118 20.57 5.01 26.86
CA ALA A 118 20.44 5.72 25.59
C ALA A 118 19.77 4.84 24.52
N LEU A 119 20.18 3.58 24.38
CA LEU A 119 19.54 2.61 23.48
C LEU A 119 18.05 2.43 23.81
N THR A 120 17.71 2.13 25.06
CA THR A 120 16.30 1.95 25.45
C THR A 120 15.47 3.22 25.25
N GLY A 121 16.01 4.38 25.61
CA GLY A 121 15.34 5.67 25.47
C GLY A 121 15.12 6.07 24.01
N ALA A 122 16.07 5.78 23.12
CA ALA A 122 15.95 6.06 21.69
C ALA A 122 14.99 5.09 20.99
N LEU A 123 15.08 3.79 21.30
CA LEU A 123 14.36 2.74 20.57
C LEU A 123 12.92 2.52 21.07
N GLY A 124 12.62 2.77 22.34
CA GLY A 124 11.27 2.56 22.91
C GLY A 124 10.17 3.33 22.17
N PRO A 125 10.30 4.67 21.96
CA PRO A 125 9.32 5.45 21.21
C PRO A 125 9.17 5.01 19.75
N LEU A 126 10.26 4.59 19.11
CA LEU A 126 10.23 4.05 17.76
C LEU A 126 9.48 2.72 17.70
N ASP A 127 9.77 1.80 18.62
CA ASP A 127 9.12 0.49 18.70
C ASP A 127 7.60 0.62 18.91
N GLY A 128 7.17 1.56 19.75
CA GLY A 128 5.75 1.91 19.89
C GLY A 128 5.14 2.43 18.58
N ALA A 129 5.85 3.32 17.88
CA ALA A 129 5.37 3.87 16.60
C ALA A 129 5.30 2.82 15.49
N LEU A 130 6.24 1.87 15.42
CA LEU A 130 6.21 0.77 14.46
C LEU A 130 5.06 -0.21 14.73
N ARG A 131 4.73 -0.49 16.00
CA ARG A 131 3.51 -1.26 16.33
C ARG A 131 2.24 -0.54 15.89
N ALA A 132 2.17 0.78 16.05
CA ALA A 132 1.03 1.55 15.58
C ALA A 132 0.85 1.51 14.05
N VAL A 133 1.94 1.31 13.27
CA VAL A 133 1.83 1.02 11.82
C VAL A 133 1.12 -0.31 11.60
N ASP A 134 1.41 -1.31 12.43
CA ASP A 134 0.79 -2.63 12.30
C ASP A 134 -0.68 -2.67 12.65
N ASP A 135 -1.11 -1.86 13.61
CA ASP A 135 -2.48 -1.79 14.08
C ASP A 135 -3.36 -0.87 13.23
N ALA A 136 -2.75 0.01 12.43
CA ALA A 136 -3.48 0.95 11.60
C ALA A 136 -4.14 0.26 10.39
N HIS A 137 -5.41 0.63 10.16
CA HIS A 137 -6.14 0.31 8.93
C HIS A 137 -5.63 1.11 7.73
N ASP A 138 -5.81 0.55 6.54
CA ASP A 138 -5.42 1.15 5.26
C ASP A 138 -5.95 2.58 5.06
N GLY A 139 -5.23 3.35 4.26
CA GLY A 139 -5.57 4.73 3.92
C GLY A 139 -4.95 5.74 4.87
N GLY A 140 -5.70 6.78 5.22
CA GLY A 140 -5.22 7.90 6.02
C GLY A 140 -4.59 7.51 7.37
N PRO A 141 -5.19 6.61 8.17
CA PRO A 141 -4.62 6.17 9.45
C PRO A 141 -3.25 5.50 9.30
N LEU A 142 -3.10 4.57 8.35
CA LEU A 142 -1.82 3.94 8.06
C LEU A 142 -0.77 4.97 7.61
N GLY A 143 -1.14 5.90 6.73
CA GLY A 143 -0.25 6.99 6.31
C GLY A 143 0.29 7.80 7.49
N LYS A 144 -0.58 8.21 8.43
CA LYS A 144 -0.17 8.94 9.64
C LYS A 144 0.71 8.11 10.57
N ALA A 145 0.46 6.80 10.68
CA ALA A 145 1.30 5.91 11.46
C ALA A 145 2.72 5.81 10.86
N LEU A 146 2.83 5.70 9.53
CA LEU A 146 4.12 5.67 8.82
C LEU A 146 4.93 6.95 9.04
N ASP A 147 4.32 8.13 8.93
CA ASP A 147 5.00 9.41 9.18
C ASP A 147 5.55 9.49 10.61
N ARG A 148 4.73 9.10 11.59
CA ARG A 148 5.14 9.09 13.00
C ARG A 148 6.29 8.12 13.23
N ALA A 149 6.22 6.92 12.68
CA ALA A 149 7.30 5.94 12.77
C ALA A 149 8.58 6.46 12.11
N ALA A 150 8.48 7.10 10.95
CA ALA A 150 9.63 7.69 10.26
C ALA A 150 10.29 8.79 11.10
N ALA A 151 9.50 9.71 11.66
CA ALA A 151 10.01 10.77 12.52
C ALA A 151 10.68 10.21 13.80
N ARG A 152 10.13 9.14 14.38
CA ARG A 152 10.74 8.46 15.53
C ARG A 152 12.03 7.72 15.15
N ALA A 153 12.13 7.21 13.93
CA ALA A 153 13.35 6.58 13.45
C ALA A 153 14.49 7.60 13.30
N ASP A 154 14.18 8.78 12.75
CA ASP A 154 15.14 9.88 12.65
C ASP A 154 15.57 10.38 14.06
N THR A 155 14.60 10.60 14.95
CA THR A 155 14.88 10.99 16.35
C THR A 155 15.77 9.98 17.08
N ALA A 156 15.50 8.69 16.89
CA ALA A 156 16.31 7.62 17.47
C ALA A 156 17.73 7.62 16.90
N ALA A 157 17.88 7.81 15.59
CA ALA A 157 19.19 7.91 14.94
C ALA A 157 20.00 9.10 15.48
N ASP A 158 19.38 10.27 15.65
CA ASP A 158 20.07 11.46 16.15
C ASP A 158 20.46 11.33 17.63
N THR A 159 19.60 10.71 18.44
CA THR A 159 19.88 10.40 19.84
C THR A 159 21.06 9.43 19.96
N LEU A 160 21.11 8.38 19.13
CA LEU A 160 22.19 7.39 19.15
C LEU A 160 23.49 7.90 18.54
N GLN A 161 23.42 8.84 17.59
CA GLN A 161 24.62 9.48 17.05
C GLN A 161 25.31 10.39 18.07
N SER A 162 24.54 11.05 18.94
CA SER A 162 25.07 11.92 19.99
C SER A 162 25.41 11.19 21.29
N ALA A 163 24.97 9.93 21.45
CA ALA A 163 25.30 9.11 22.60
C ALA A 163 26.77 8.67 22.57
N ALA A 164 27.47 8.81 23.70
CA ALA A 164 28.77 8.18 23.89
C ALA A 164 28.58 6.65 23.93
N ALA A 165 29.12 5.95 22.94
CA ALA A 165 29.12 4.50 22.88
C ALA A 165 30.51 3.96 23.29
N PRO A 166 30.60 2.90 24.10
CA PRO A 166 31.87 2.24 24.39
C PRO A 166 32.56 1.72 23.12
N ASP A 167 33.88 1.61 23.13
CA ASP A 167 34.68 1.26 21.94
C ASP A 167 34.21 -0.01 21.23
N ALA A 168 33.87 -1.04 22.01
CA ALA A 168 33.34 -2.30 21.49
C ALA A 168 32.01 -2.14 20.74
N ALA A 169 31.21 -1.12 21.06
CA ALA A 169 29.90 -0.86 20.48
C ALA A 169 29.92 0.22 19.38
N LEU A 170 31.00 1.01 19.23
CA LEU A 170 31.05 2.15 18.28
C LEU A 170 30.66 1.77 16.85
N ALA A 171 31.24 0.68 16.32
CA ALA A 171 30.95 0.22 14.96
C ALA A 171 29.50 -0.25 14.80
N GLY A 172 28.96 -0.95 15.81
CA GLY A 172 27.56 -1.38 15.84
C GLY A 172 26.59 -0.21 15.91
N ASN A 173 26.90 0.79 16.75
CA ASN A 173 26.12 2.02 16.91
C ASN A 173 26.04 2.80 15.59
N GLY A 174 27.17 2.99 14.91
CA GLY A 174 27.21 3.67 13.62
C GLY A 174 26.34 2.98 12.57
N ARG A 175 26.41 1.64 12.48
CA ARG A 175 25.56 0.85 11.58
C ARG A 175 24.07 1.00 11.92
N LEU A 176 23.73 1.01 13.22
CA LEU A 176 22.35 1.18 13.67
C LEU A 176 21.81 2.56 13.30
N VAL A 177 22.58 3.63 13.55
CA VAL A 177 22.21 5.01 13.17
C VAL A 177 21.91 5.11 11.67
N THR A 178 22.79 4.57 10.82
CA THR A 178 22.56 4.55 9.37
C THR A 178 21.32 3.75 9.00
N ALA A 179 21.11 2.57 9.61
CA ALA A 179 19.97 1.72 9.33
C ALA A 179 18.63 2.36 9.77
N LEU A 180 18.62 3.11 10.88
CA LEU A 180 17.44 3.83 11.37
C LEU A 180 17.05 4.99 10.44
N ARG A 181 18.02 5.75 9.93
CA ARG A 181 17.76 6.79 8.91
C ARG A 181 17.22 6.19 7.61
N ALA A 182 17.80 5.07 7.17
CA ALA A 182 17.30 4.34 6.01
C ALA A 182 15.86 3.85 6.23
N LEU A 183 15.54 3.37 7.44
CA LEU A 183 14.16 3.00 7.78
C LEU A 183 13.22 4.20 7.73
N GLY A 184 13.61 5.35 8.26
CA GLY A 184 12.81 6.58 8.18
C GLY A 184 12.50 6.97 6.73
N GLN A 185 13.50 6.88 5.85
CA GLN A 185 13.34 7.10 4.40
C GLN A 185 12.38 6.05 3.78
N ASP A 186 12.62 4.76 4.01
CA ASP A 186 11.80 3.67 3.46
C ASP A 186 10.32 3.78 3.90
N LEU A 187 10.06 4.17 5.16
CA LEU A 187 8.70 4.39 5.68
C LEU A 187 7.99 5.56 4.97
N ARG A 188 8.71 6.67 4.72
CA ARG A 188 8.19 7.81 3.95
C ARG A 188 7.94 7.45 2.49
N SER A 189 8.88 6.75 1.86
CA SER A 189 8.75 6.30 0.47
C SER A 189 7.58 5.34 0.31
N ALA A 190 7.42 4.37 1.23
CA ALA A 190 6.34 3.40 1.18
C ALA A 190 4.96 4.03 1.36
N ARG A 191 4.84 5.10 2.15
CA ARG A 191 3.59 5.87 2.23
C ARG A 191 3.19 6.43 0.86
N GLY A 192 4.16 6.90 0.08
CA GLY A 192 3.94 7.56 -1.22
C GLY A 192 3.07 8.81 -1.12
N SER A 193 2.55 9.26 -2.26
CA SER A 193 1.63 10.42 -2.33
C SER A 193 0.23 10.11 -1.82
N GLY A 194 -0.09 8.84 -1.56
CA GLY A 194 -1.48 8.39 -1.48
C GLY A 194 -2.22 8.59 -2.82
N GLY A 195 -3.51 8.22 -2.85
CA GLY A 195 -4.38 8.47 -4.00
C GLY A 195 -5.02 7.22 -4.61
N ARG A 196 -5.69 7.43 -5.75
CA ARG A 196 -6.47 6.39 -6.45
C ARG A 196 -5.58 5.28 -7.03
N CYS A 197 -4.36 5.63 -7.45
CA CYS A 197 -3.33 4.71 -7.91
C CYS A 197 -2.22 4.58 -6.88
N ALA A 198 -2.47 3.83 -5.80
CA ALA A 198 -1.46 3.63 -4.77
C ALA A 198 -1.39 2.16 -4.35
N THR A 199 -0.19 1.60 -4.45
CA THR A 199 0.18 0.34 -3.81
C THR A 199 -0.04 0.44 -2.30
N SER A 200 -0.39 -0.67 -1.64
CA SER A 200 -0.35 -0.75 -0.18
C SER A 200 1.07 -0.41 0.31
N PRO A 201 1.24 0.51 1.27
CA PRO A 201 2.54 0.77 1.87
C PRO A 201 3.22 -0.49 2.43
N ARG A 202 2.44 -1.48 2.85
CA ARG A 202 2.98 -2.76 3.36
C ARG A 202 3.62 -3.60 2.26
N VAL A 203 3.19 -3.45 1.01
CA VAL A 203 3.83 -4.11 -0.14
C VAL A 203 5.12 -3.39 -0.52
N GLU A 204 5.13 -2.05 -0.51
CA GLU A 204 6.32 -1.24 -0.76
C GLU A 204 7.41 -1.51 0.30
N LEU A 205 7.04 -1.57 1.58
CA LEU A 205 7.98 -1.91 2.66
C LEU A 205 8.61 -3.31 2.52
N ARG A 206 8.02 -4.22 1.74
CA ARG A 206 8.61 -5.56 1.53
C ARG A 206 9.88 -5.51 0.68
N THR A 207 10.01 -4.51 -0.20
CA THR A 207 11.18 -4.38 -1.09
C THR A 207 12.30 -3.56 -0.45
N ALA A 208 12.02 -2.90 0.67
CA ALA A 208 12.96 -2.12 1.46
C ALA A 208 14.09 -2.99 2.03
N ARG A 209 15.31 -2.43 2.07
CA ARG A 209 16.49 -3.11 2.64
C ARG A 209 16.73 -2.76 4.11
N SER A 210 16.25 -1.61 4.58
CA SER A 210 16.48 -1.16 5.96
C SER A 210 16.04 -2.14 7.06
N PRO A 211 14.96 -2.96 6.91
CA PRO A 211 14.62 -3.97 7.90
C PRO A 211 15.75 -4.99 8.15
N GLN A 212 16.48 -5.36 7.10
CA GLN A 212 17.59 -6.29 7.19
C GLN A 212 18.82 -5.61 7.81
N SER A 213 19.13 -4.38 7.40
CA SER A 213 20.22 -3.59 7.99
C SER A 213 20.05 -3.37 9.49
N ILE A 214 18.82 -3.14 9.97
CA ILE A 214 18.52 -3.01 11.41
C ILE A 214 18.81 -4.31 12.15
N LYS A 215 18.40 -5.46 11.59
CA LYS A 215 18.66 -6.77 12.21
C LYS A 215 20.16 -7.06 12.29
N GLU A 216 20.93 -6.71 11.26
CA GLU A 216 22.38 -6.89 11.22
C GLU A 216 23.09 -5.98 12.22
N ALA A 217 22.70 -4.70 12.30
CA ALA A 217 23.23 -3.78 13.28
C ALA A 217 22.90 -4.22 14.73
N GLY A 218 21.67 -4.69 14.95
CA GLY A 218 21.25 -5.22 16.24
C GLY A 218 22.03 -6.46 16.66
N ARG A 219 22.32 -7.39 15.73
CA ARG A 219 23.19 -8.55 16.00
C ARG A 219 24.63 -8.14 16.34
N ALA A 220 25.17 -7.14 15.65
CA ALA A 220 26.52 -6.64 15.92
C ALA A 220 26.62 -6.04 17.34
N LEU A 221 25.59 -5.31 17.78
CA LEU A 221 25.52 -4.76 19.13
C LEU A 221 25.25 -5.85 20.19
N ALA A 222 24.40 -6.82 19.90
CA ALA A 222 24.12 -7.94 20.81
C ALA A 222 25.37 -8.79 21.08
N ALA A 223 26.23 -8.97 20.07
CA ALA A 223 27.50 -9.69 20.21
C ALA A 223 28.47 -9.05 21.22
N VAL A 224 28.30 -7.77 21.54
CA VAL A 224 29.08 -7.03 22.54
C VAL A 224 28.26 -6.65 23.78
N GLY A 225 27.10 -7.30 23.98
CA GLY A 225 26.29 -7.19 25.20
C GLY A 225 25.24 -6.06 25.19
N TYR A 226 24.88 -5.53 24.03
CA TYR A 226 23.85 -4.50 23.88
C TYR A 226 22.69 -4.99 22.99
N ASP A 227 21.58 -5.39 23.62
CA ASP A 227 20.41 -5.88 22.90
C ASP A 227 19.66 -4.74 22.20
N VAL A 228 19.26 -5.00 20.96
CA VAL A 228 18.45 -4.10 20.14
C VAL A 228 17.16 -4.83 19.77
N THR A 229 16.05 -4.44 20.40
CA THR A 229 14.75 -5.04 20.15
C THR A 229 13.83 -4.02 19.50
N LEU A 230 13.49 -4.24 18.22
CA LEU A 230 12.52 -3.45 17.47
C LEU A 230 11.56 -4.38 16.73
N ARG A 231 10.26 -4.17 16.89
CA ARG A 231 9.25 -4.86 16.10
C ARG A 231 9.00 -4.11 14.80
N LEU A 232 9.58 -4.62 13.71
CA LEU A 232 9.41 -4.04 12.38
C LEU A 232 7.98 -4.28 11.86
N PRO A 233 7.40 -3.33 11.09
CA PRO A 233 6.04 -3.45 10.56
C PRO A 233 5.87 -4.69 9.67
N ARG A 234 4.67 -5.28 9.70
CA ARG A 234 4.28 -6.37 8.81
C ARG A 234 4.22 -5.89 7.37
N THR A 235 4.84 -6.68 6.50
CA THR A 235 4.87 -6.47 5.05
C THR A 235 3.94 -7.44 4.32
N GLU A 236 3.49 -7.06 3.13
CA GLU A 236 2.57 -7.82 2.30
C GLU A 236 3.19 -8.22 0.95
N ARG A 237 2.72 -9.32 0.37
CA ARG A 237 3.13 -9.71 -0.98
C ARG A 237 2.33 -8.90 -2.01
N ALA A 238 3.00 -8.52 -3.09
CA ALA A 238 2.31 -7.90 -4.21
C ALA A 238 1.37 -8.93 -4.84
N GLU A 239 0.10 -8.56 -4.97
CA GLU A 239 -0.91 -9.38 -5.64
C GLU A 239 -1.11 -8.94 -7.09
N HIS A 240 -1.78 -9.77 -7.87
CA HIS A 240 -2.14 -9.51 -9.27
C HIS A 240 -3.64 -9.75 -9.45
N ARG A 241 -4.46 -9.10 -8.62
CA ARG A 241 -5.91 -9.26 -8.66
C ARG A 241 -6.50 -8.67 -9.92
N ARG A 242 -7.52 -9.32 -10.47
CA ARG A 242 -8.22 -8.91 -11.69
C ARG A 242 -9.68 -9.32 -11.61
N LEU A 243 -10.59 -8.51 -12.15
CA LEU A 243 -12.00 -8.90 -12.29
C LEU A 243 -12.19 -9.80 -13.52
N ALA A 244 -13.38 -10.41 -13.63
CA ALA A 244 -13.80 -11.05 -14.87
C ALA A 244 -13.85 -10.01 -16.00
N ASN A 245 -13.50 -10.42 -17.23
CA ASN A 245 -13.63 -9.55 -18.39
C ASN A 245 -15.11 -9.22 -18.64
N GLY A 246 -15.42 -7.94 -18.86
CA GLY A 246 -16.79 -7.46 -19.00
C GLY A 246 -17.55 -7.28 -17.69
N ALA A 247 -16.90 -7.45 -16.53
CA ALA A 247 -17.52 -7.18 -15.24
C ALA A 247 -17.91 -5.70 -15.10
N LEU A 248 -19.09 -5.45 -14.56
CA LEU A 248 -19.55 -4.09 -14.26
C LEU A 248 -19.07 -3.69 -12.88
N VAL A 249 -18.17 -2.71 -12.82
CA VAL A 249 -17.66 -2.13 -11.57
C VAL A 249 -18.72 -1.22 -10.94
N ARG A 250 -19.48 -0.53 -11.79
CA ARG A 250 -20.68 0.22 -11.43
C ARG A 250 -21.75 -0.06 -12.45
N ASP A 251 -22.96 -0.27 -11.95
CA ASP A 251 -24.13 -0.49 -12.78
C ASP A 251 -25.23 0.51 -12.41
N GLY A 252 -25.56 1.40 -13.34
CA GLY A 252 -26.73 2.28 -13.26
C GLY A 252 -27.87 1.75 -14.11
N SER A 253 -29.02 2.44 -14.11
CA SER A 253 -30.17 2.02 -14.92
C SER A 253 -29.83 1.98 -16.42
N ARG A 254 -29.85 0.78 -16.99
CA ARG A 254 -29.59 0.48 -18.40
C ARG A 254 -30.80 -0.23 -19.01
N VAL A 255 -31.73 0.55 -19.53
CA VAL A 255 -32.99 0.12 -20.16
C VAL A 255 -33.07 0.46 -21.65
N GLY A 256 -31.99 1.04 -22.21
CA GLY A 256 -31.93 1.38 -23.62
C GLY A 256 -31.67 0.17 -24.51
N LEU A 257 -31.39 0.43 -25.78
CA LEU A 257 -31.02 -0.59 -26.77
C LEU A 257 -29.59 -0.42 -27.29
N GLY A 258 -28.92 0.66 -26.90
CA GLY A 258 -27.55 0.95 -27.35
C GLY A 258 -26.57 -0.14 -26.92
N ARG A 259 -25.53 -0.33 -27.72
CA ARG A 259 -24.47 -1.30 -27.43
C ARG A 259 -23.10 -0.66 -27.54
N LEU A 260 -22.27 -0.88 -26.53
CA LEU A 260 -20.89 -0.42 -26.51
C LEU A 260 -19.95 -1.60 -26.45
N THR A 261 -19.01 -1.67 -27.39
CA THR A 261 -17.87 -2.59 -27.32
C THR A 261 -16.61 -1.81 -26.99
N VAL A 262 -15.81 -2.31 -26.07
CA VAL A 262 -14.52 -1.73 -25.71
C VAL A 262 -13.44 -2.76 -25.99
N ARG A 263 -12.41 -2.34 -26.73
CA ARG A 263 -11.21 -3.10 -27.06
C ARG A 263 -10.04 -2.53 -26.29
N ASN A 264 -9.48 -3.31 -25.37
CA ASN A 264 -8.33 -2.91 -24.58
C ASN A 264 -7.04 -3.50 -25.18
N GLY A 265 -6.38 -2.76 -26.09
CA GLY A 265 -5.05 -3.11 -26.59
C GLY A 265 -3.90 -2.47 -25.82
N THR A 266 -4.14 -1.99 -24.59
CA THR A 266 -3.09 -1.39 -23.74
C THR A 266 -2.25 -2.46 -23.04
N ALA A 267 -1.22 -2.03 -22.30
CA ALA A 267 -0.35 -2.93 -21.56
C ALA A 267 -0.96 -3.45 -20.24
N GLY A 268 -2.08 -2.89 -19.78
CA GLY A 268 -2.73 -3.23 -18.51
C GLY A 268 -4.22 -3.53 -18.65
N ASP A 269 -4.86 -3.85 -17.53
CA ASP A 269 -6.32 -3.89 -17.48
C ASP A 269 -6.89 -2.50 -17.53
N ALA A 270 -8.17 -2.38 -17.90
CA ALA A 270 -8.85 -1.10 -18.00
C ALA A 270 -10.20 -1.13 -17.30
N VAL A 271 -10.59 0.02 -16.75
CA VAL A 271 -11.97 0.34 -16.39
C VAL A 271 -12.40 1.53 -17.21
N VAL A 272 -13.47 1.34 -17.99
CA VAL A 272 -14.09 2.41 -18.78
C VAL A 272 -15.34 2.88 -18.07
N THR A 273 -15.39 4.16 -17.75
CA THR A 273 -16.50 4.81 -17.04
C THR A 273 -17.21 5.78 -17.97
N LEU A 274 -18.51 5.55 -18.17
CA LEU A 274 -19.36 6.49 -18.91
C LEU A 274 -20.09 7.39 -17.91
N THR A 275 -20.02 8.70 -18.14
CA THR A 275 -20.73 9.68 -17.31
C THR A 275 -21.73 10.48 -18.15
N ARG A 276 -22.85 10.85 -17.53
CA ARG A 276 -23.89 11.69 -18.13
C ARG A 276 -24.39 12.68 -17.08
N GLY A 277 -24.40 13.97 -17.42
CA GLY A 277 -24.78 15.03 -16.48
C GLY A 277 -23.94 15.04 -15.20
N GLY A 278 -22.64 14.78 -15.33
CA GLY A 278 -21.71 14.70 -14.19
C GLY A 278 -21.81 13.43 -13.33
N ARG A 279 -22.73 12.51 -13.64
CA ARG A 279 -22.94 11.27 -12.86
C ARG A 279 -22.45 10.05 -13.63
N THR A 280 -21.82 9.11 -12.92
CA THR A 280 -21.45 7.81 -13.48
C THR A 280 -22.71 7.03 -13.86
N ALA A 281 -22.83 6.71 -15.16
CA ALA A 281 -23.91 5.87 -15.68
C ALA A 281 -23.59 4.39 -15.49
N PHE A 282 -22.39 3.96 -15.87
CA PHE A 282 -21.84 2.64 -15.56
C PHE A 282 -20.32 2.63 -15.76
N SER A 283 -19.67 1.61 -15.21
CA SER A 283 -18.24 1.35 -15.38
C SER A 283 -18.01 -0.11 -15.75
N LEU A 284 -17.24 -0.34 -16.82
CA LEU A 284 -16.97 -1.66 -17.39
C LEU A 284 -15.50 -2.02 -17.22
N TYR A 285 -15.21 -3.20 -16.69
CA TYR A 285 -13.86 -3.75 -16.59
C TYR A 285 -13.50 -4.54 -17.84
N VAL A 286 -12.36 -4.24 -18.45
CA VAL A 286 -11.88 -4.87 -19.69
C VAL A 286 -10.43 -5.32 -19.51
N ARG A 287 -10.18 -6.62 -19.66
CA ARG A 287 -8.85 -7.17 -19.45
C ARG A 287 -7.88 -6.72 -20.55
N LYS A 288 -6.60 -6.62 -20.21
CA LYS A 288 -5.49 -6.44 -21.16
C LYS A 288 -5.64 -7.37 -22.36
N GLY A 289 -5.51 -6.82 -23.57
CA GLY A 289 -5.56 -7.55 -24.84
C GLY A 289 -6.93 -8.17 -25.16
N SER A 290 -7.98 -7.81 -24.42
CA SER A 290 -9.33 -8.36 -24.57
C SER A 290 -10.32 -7.30 -25.04
N GLU A 291 -11.50 -7.74 -25.45
CA GLU A 291 -12.65 -6.87 -25.68
C GLU A 291 -13.84 -7.29 -24.82
N ALA A 292 -14.71 -6.33 -24.51
CA ALA A 292 -15.94 -6.58 -23.77
C ALA A 292 -17.07 -5.72 -24.34
N THR A 293 -18.28 -6.26 -24.35
CA THR A 293 -19.47 -5.57 -24.84
C THR A 293 -20.49 -5.42 -23.72
N VAL A 294 -20.99 -4.21 -23.56
CA VAL A 294 -22.13 -3.89 -22.69
C VAL A 294 -23.32 -3.50 -23.55
N GLY A 295 -24.46 -4.11 -23.25
CA GLY A 295 -25.74 -3.82 -23.88
C GLY A 295 -26.60 -2.86 -23.06
N ASN A 296 -27.79 -2.62 -23.58
CA ASN A 296 -28.87 -1.85 -22.95
C ASN A 296 -28.50 -0.40 -22.58
N VAL A 297 -27.57 0.20 -23.32
CA VAL A 297 -27.14 1.57 -23.07
C VAL A 297 -28.27 2.54 -23.43
N ASN A 298 -28.64 3.41 -22.49
CA ASN A 298 -29.68 4.40 -22.68
C ASN A 298 -29.28 5.42 -23.76
N SER A 299 -30.26 5.95 -24.48
CA SER A 299 -30.02 7.07 -25.39
C SER A 299 -29.54 8.29 -24.61
N GLY A 300 -28.54 9.00 -25.15
CA GLY A 300 -27.92 10.17 -24.53
C GLY A 300 -26.50 10.39 -25.01
N SER A 301 -25.93 11.54 -24.68
CA SER A 301 -24.51 11.84 -24.85
C SER A 301 -23.77 11.58 -23.54
N TYR A 302 -22.62 10.92 -23.63
CA TYR A 302 -21.79 10.51 -22.50
C TYR A 302 -20.37 10.99 -22.67
N ALA A 303 -19.75 11.46 -21.58
CA ALA A 303 -18.31 11.57 -21.52
C ALA A 303 -17.72 10.20 -21.15
N VAL A 304 -16.61 9.83 -21.79
CA VAL A 304 -16.00 8.51 -21.64
C VAL A 304 -14.63 8.68 -21.01
N TYR A 305 -14.48 8.13 -19.82
CA TYR A 305 -13.23 8.10 -19.08
C TYR A 305 -12.72 6.67 -19.06
N PHE A 306 -11.42 6.48 -19.04
CA PHE A 306 -10.85 5.18 -18.75
C PHE A 306 -9.61 5.30 -17.88
N THR A 307 -9.44 4.32 -17.00
CA THR A 307 -8.20 4.14 -16.26
C THR A 307 -7.62 2.80 -16.64
N THR A 308 -6.31 2.73 -16.81
CA THR A 308 -5.59 1.47 -16.97
C THR A 308 -4.75 1.17 -15.75
N GLY A 309 -4.32 -0.08 -15.57
CA GLY A 309 -3.35 -0.45 -14.54
C GLY A 309 -3.32 -1.94 -14.23
N GLU A 310 -2.70 -2.26 -13.11
CA GLU A 310 -2.53 -3.62 -12.60
C GLU A 310 -3.02 -3.76 -11.15
N ASP A 311 -3.27 -5.01 -10.74
CA ASP A 311 -3.72 -5.38 -9.40
C ASP A 311 -4.94 -4.59 -8.92
N TRP A 312 -6.10 -5.03 -9.38
CA TRP A 312 -7.38 -4.44 -9.04
C TRP A 312 -7.70 -4.54 -7.55
N ASN A 313 -7.92 -3.41 -6.90
CA ASN A 313 -8.44 -3.31 -5.54
C ASN A 313 -9.96 -3.09 -5.57
N GLY A 314 -10.72 -4.13 -5.21
CA GLY A 314 -12.19 -4.08 -5.22
C GLY A 314 -12.79 -3.07 -4.22
N ALA A 315 -12.14 -2.85 -3.08
CA ALA A 315 -12.62 -1.91 -2.07
C ALA A 315 -12.43 -0.45 -2.53
N LYS A 316 -11.28 -0.15 -3.16
CA LYS A 316 -10.97 1.18 -3.71
C LYS A 316 -11.55 1.42 -5.12
N ARG A 317 -12.01 0.34 -5.77
CA ARG A 317 -12.42 0.32 -7.19
C ARG A 317 -11.39 0.98 -8.09
N SER A 318 -10.13 0.63 -7.88
CA SER A 318 -9.00 1.18 -8.62
C SER A 318 -7.87 0.17 -8.76
N PHE A 319 -6.97 0.44 -9.70
CA PHE A 319 -5.70 -0.26 -9.82
C PHE A 319 -4.71 0.26 -8.78
N THR A 320 -3.78 -0.59 -8.34
CA THR A 320 -2.77 -0.20 -7.35
C THR A 320 -1.44 0.19 -7.99
N ARG A 321 -1.17 -0.23 -9.24
CA ARG A 321 0.10 -0.01 -9.92
C ARG A 321 -0.06 0.34 -11.39
N GLY A 322 0.91 1.11 -11.90
CA GLY A 322 1.05 1.44 -13.32
C GLY A 322 -0.16 2.14 -13.91
N CYS A 323 -0.85 2.99 -13.13
CA CYS A 323 -2.13 3.50 -13.57
C CYS A 323 -2.01 4.69 -14.53
N SER A 324 -2.85 4.70 -15.56
CA SER A 324 -3.14 5.89 -16.36
C SER A 324 -4.59 6.31 -16.14
N PHE A 325 -4.87 7.61 -16.32
CA PHE A 325 -6.20 8.19 -16.24
C PHE A 325 -6.41 9.08 -17.45
N GLU A 326 -7.38 8.73 -18.28
CA GLU A 326 -7.61 9.37 -19.56
C GLU A 326 -9.11 9.56 -19.80
N LYS A 327 -9.42 10.50 -20.69
CA LYS A 327 -10.75 10.80 -21.17
C LYS A 327 -10.72 10.91 -22.68
N PHE A 328 -11.72 10.37 -23.36
CA PHE A 328 -11.92 10.66 -24.77
C PHE A 328 -12.40 12.10 -24.94
N ASP A 329 -11.79 12.83 -25.88
CA ASP A 329 -12.15 14.22 -26.17
C ASP A 329 -13.57 14.30 -26.74
N ASP A 330 -13.95 13.31 -27.54
CA ASP A 330 -15.27 13.20 -28.14
C ASP A 330 -16.25 12.46 -27.21
N SER A 331 -17.50 12.95 -27.19
CA SER A 331 -18.57 12.30 -26.45
C SER A 331 -19.13 11.07 -27.18
N ALA A 332 -19.52 10.04 -26.43
CA ALA A 332 -20.23 8.89 -26.94
C ALA A 332 -21.73 9.19 -27.01
N THR A 333 -22.32 9.26 -28.21
CA THR A 333 -23.75 9.53 -28.36
C THR A 333 -24.52 8.28 -28.77
N PHE A 334 -25.45 7.84 -27.92
CA PHE A 334 -26.37 6.75 -28.20
C PHE A 334 -27.75 7.30 -28.55
N ARG A 335 -28.36 6.78 -29.62
CA ARG A 335 -29.70 7.14 -30.06
C ARG A 335 -30.48 5.90 -30.40
N THR A 336 -31.75 5.90 -30.04
CA THR A 336 -32.73 4.88 -30.40
C THR A 336 -33.90 5.57 -31.09
N VAL A 337 -34.28 5.13 -32.29
CA VAL A 337 -35.38 5.68 -33.07
C VAL A 337 -36.27 4.57 -33.63
N ARG A 338 -37.58 4.79 -33.60
CA ARG A 338 -38.53 3.93 -34.32
C ARG A 338 -38.47 4.26 -35.80
N VAL A 339 -38.47 3.24 -36.64
CA VAL A 339 -38.51 3.35 -38.11
C VAL A 339 -39.57 2.40 -38.66
N ALA A 340 -39.96 2.58 -39.92
CA ALA A 340 -40.79 1.60 -40.60
C ALA A 340 -40.09 0.23 -40.56
N GLY A 341 -40.76 -0.79 -40.01
CA GLY A 341 -40.23 -2.14 -39.88
C GLY A 341 -39.36 -2.42 -38.63
N GLY A 342 -39.21 -1.50 -37.67
CA GLY A 342 -38.59 -1.82 -36.39
C GLY A 342 -37.96 -0.65 -35.62
N THR A 343 -36.92 -0.94 -34.85
CA THR A 343 -36.18 0.04 -34.06
C THR A 343 -34.71 0.06 -34.47
N ARG A 344 -34.17 1.25 -34.78
CA ARG A 344 -32.74 1.45 -35.01
C ARG A 344 -32.10 2.02 -33.75
N TYR A 345 -30.91 1.53 -33.39
CA TYR A 345 -30.16 2.00 -32.24
C TYR A 345 -28.66 2.07 -32.52
N THR A 346 -27.93 2.90 -31.76
CA THR A 346 -26.49 3.08 -31.92
C THR A 346 -25.69 1.88 -31.37
N VAL A 347 -24.71 1.42 -32.15
CA VAL A 347 -23.65 0.51 -31.72
C VAL A 347 -22.32 1.23 -31.85
N LEU A 348 -21.57 1.36 -30.74
CA LEU A 348 -20.25 2.00 -30.72
C LEU A 348 -19.15 0.97 -30.39
N THR A 349 -17.96 1.21 -30.92
CA THR A 349 -16.75 0.47 -30.55
C THR A 349 -15.64 1.46 -30.18
N PHE A 350 -15.06 1.33 -28.99
CA PHE A 350 -13.90 2.10 -28.56
C PHE A 350 -12.67 1.22 -28.46
N THR A 351 -11.54 1.76 -28.88
CA THR A 351 -10.23 1.12 -28.73
C THR A 351 -9.39 1.99 -27.80
N LEU A 352 -8.85 1.40 -26.73
CA LEU A 352 -8.16 2.15 -25.67
C LEU A 352 -6.68 2.45 -25.98
N ASN A 353 -6.12 1.85 -27.03
CA ASN A 353 -4.79 2.17 -27.53
C ASN A 353 -4.91 3.01 -28.80
N LYS A 354 -3.89 3.83 -29.06
CA LYS A 354 -3.78 4.56 -30.32
C LYS A 354 -3.70 3.56 -31.47
N VAL A 355 -4.61 3.70 -32.43
CA VAL A 355 -4.63 2.94 -33.68
C VAL A 355 -4.28 3.87 -34.83
N ILE A 356 -3.44 3.40 -35.75
CA ILE A 356 -3.10 4.14 -36.98
C ILE A 356 -4.40 4.37 -37.76
N GLY A 357 -4.70 5.63 -38.10
CA GLY A 357 -5.95 6.03 -38.76
C GLY A 357 -7.17 6.14 -37.83
N GLY A 358 -7.00 6.01 -36.51
CA GLY A 358 -8.07 6.25 -35.54
C GLY A 358 -8.42 7.73 -35.39
N ASN A 359 -9.70 8.02 -35.12
CA ASN A 359 -10.22 9.37 -34.90
C ASN A 359 -10.33 9.75 -33.41
N ALA A 360 -10.15 8.81 -32.50
CA ALA A 360 -10.35 9.03 -31.07
C ALA A 360 -9.11 9.65 -30.42
N ARG A 361 -9.21 10.93 -30.04
CA ARG A 361 -8.21 11.62 -29.23
C ARG A 361 -8.53 11.47 -27.75
N THR A 362 -7.49 11.40 -26.92
CA THR A 362 -7.62 11.31 -25.48
C THR A 362 -6.80 12.41 -24.80
N SER A 363 -7.33 12.89 -23.68
CA SER A 363 -6.68 13.81 -22.78
C SER A 363 -6.42 13.13 -21.44
N THR A 364 -5.25 13.39 -20.83
CA THR A 364 -4.93 12.93 -19.49
C THR A 364 -5.84 13.62 -18.47
N VAL A 365 -6.27 12.88 -17.45
CA VAL A 365 -7.13 13.37 -16.37
C VAL A 365 -6.36 13.26 -15.04
N PRO A 366 -6.32 14.31 -14.21
CA PRO A 366 -5.80 14.20 -12.85
C PRO A 366 -6.52 13.08 -12.06
N PRO A 367 -5.81 12.25 -11.26
CA PRO A 367 -6.43 11.12 -10.57
C PRO A 367 -7.59 11.46 -9.63
N ASP A 368 -7.57 12.67 -9.06
CA ASP A 368 -8.56 13.26 -8.17
C ASP A 368 -9.80 13.80 -8.93
N GLU A 369 -9.65 14.17 -10.19
CA GLU A 369 -10.75 14.56 -11.08
C GLU A 369 -11.42 13.35 -11.78
N PHE A 370 -10.83 12.16 -11.66
CA PHE A 370 -11.38 10.96 -12.30
C PHE A 370 -12.73 10.56 -11.65
N PRO A 371 -13.78 10.31 -12.44
CA PRO A 371 -15.12 10.04 -11.92
C PRO A 371 -15.15 8.78 -11.04
N SER A 372 -15.91 8.86 -9.94
CA SER A 372 -15.96 7.84 -8.89
C SER A 372 -17.05 6.79 -9.06
#